data_AF-A0A6G3X1V6-F1
#
_entry.id   AF-A0A6G3X1V6-F1
#
_cell.length_a   1.000
_cell.length_b   1.000
_cell.length_c   1.000
_cell.angle_alpha   90.00
_cell.angle_beta   90.00
_cell.angle_gamma   90.00
#
_symmetry.space_group_name_H-M   'P 1'
#
loop_
_entity.id
_entity.type
_entity.pdbx_description
1 polymer ?
#
loop_
_entity_poly.entity_id
_entity_poly.type
_entity_poly.pdbx_seq_one_letter_code
_entity_poly.pdbx_strand_id
1 'polypeptide(L)' 'MNRPLRHIAIFCGLLVLALLLRANWLQHVDRQELAQHENNARVRFERFSTPRGDIIVGGKAITGSKETESRDYAFLRTNK' A
#
# COMPACT_ATOMS: atom_id res chain seq x y z
N MET A 1 45.46 -7.92 23.09
CA MET A 1 45.43 -7.50 21.67
C MET A 1 44.03 -7.01 21.30
N ASN A 2 43.98 -5.91 20.54
CA ASN A 2 42.85 -5.32 19.82
C ASN A 2 41.65 -4.85 20.65
N ARG A 3 41.88 -4.44 21.91
CA ARG A 3 40.86 -3.78 22.74
C ARG A 3 40.16 -2.60 22.03
N PRO A 4 40.85 -1.63 21.38
CA PRO A 4 40.15 -0.52 20.73
C PRO A 4 39.29 -0.99 19.54
N LEU A 5 39.81 -1.91 18.72
CA LEU A 5 39.07 -2.48 17.59
C LEU A 5 37.79 -3.21 18.02
N ARG A 6 37.85 -3.92 19.15
CA ARG A 6 36.68 -4.63 19.71
C ARG A 6 35.57 -3.67 20.13
N HIS A 7 35.90 -2.51 20.70
CA HIS A 7 34.89 -1.51 21.07
C HIS A 7 34.22 -0.90 19.83
N ILE A 8 34.99 -0.61 18.78
CA ILE A 8 34.45 -0.06 17.53
C ILE A 8 33.54 -1.08 16.84
N ALA A 9 33.93 -2.35 16.80
CA ALA A 9 33.10 -3.41 16.23
C ALA A 9 31.78 -3.58 16.99
N ILE A 10 31.82 -3.55 18.33
CA ILE A 10 30.60 -3.61 19.16
C ILE A 10 29.72 -2.39 18.91
N PHE A 11 30.30 -1.19 18.84
CA PHE A 11 29.55 0.04 18.56
C PHE A 11 28.87 0.00 17.19
N CYS A 12 29.60 -0.40 16.15
CA CYS A 12 29.06 -0.56 14.80
C CYS A 12 27.95 -1.64 14.77
N GLY A 13 28.17 -2.77 15.45
CA GLY A 13 27.16 -3.81 15.60
C GLY A 13 25.89 -3.32 16.30
N LEU A 14 26.02 -2.48 17.32
CA LEU A 14 24.91 -1.87 18.04
C LEU A 14 24.11 -0.91 17.14
N LEU A 15 24.81 -0.10 16.33
CA LEU A 15 24.15 0.79 15.35
C LEU A 15 23.38 0.00 14.28
N VAL A 16 23.96 -1.08 13.76
CA VAL A 16 23.28 -1.96 12.79
C VAL A 16 22.07 -2.62 13.44
N LEU A 17 22.19 -3.10 14.67
CA LEU A 17 21.07 -3.70 15.40
C LEU A 17 19.95 -2.68 15.66
N ALA A 18 20.29 -1.45 16.06
CA ALA A 18 19.33 -0.37 16.23
C ALA A 18 18.62 -0.02 14.91
N LEU A 19 19.36 0.00 13.79
CA LEU A 19 18.78 0.21 12.46
C LEU A 19 17.83 -0.93 12.07
N LEU A 20 18.22 -2.18 12.31
CA LEU A 20 17.38 -3.36 12.01
C LEU A 20 16.10 -3.38 12.83
N LEU A 21 16.16 -2.99 14.10
CA LEU A 21 14.99 -2.84 14.97
C LEU A 21 14.07 -1.73 14.44
N ARG A 22 14.62 -0.57 14.07
CA ARG A 22 13.84 0.54 13.50
C ARG A 22 13.18 0.15 12.18
N ALA A 23 13.89 -0.58 11.32
CA ALA A 23 13.37 -1.08 10.06
C ALA A 23 12.24 -2.09 10.27
N ASN A 24 12.39 -3.01 11.24
CA ASN A 24 11.32 -3.94 11.61
C ASN A 24 10.11 -3.23 12.20
N TRP A 25 10.32 -2.19 13.02
CA TRP A 25 9.23 -1.40 13.59
C TRP A 25 8.40 -0.69 12.51
N LEU A 26 9.07 0.02 11.60
CA LEU A 26 8.42 0.67 10.45
C LEU A 26 7.66 -0.35 9.57
N GLN A 27 8.27 -1.51 9.37
CA GLN A 27 7.62 -2.59 8.62
C GLN A 27 6.49 -3.26 9.40
N HIS A 28 6.39 -3.22 10.72
CA HIS A 28 5.35 -3.96 11.46
C HIS A 28 4.20 -3.05 11.92
N VAL A 29 4.52 -1.86 12.44
CA VAL A 29 3.56 -0.93 13.03
C VAL A 29 2.98 0.00 11.96
N ASP A 30 3.83 0.68 11.22
CA ASP A 30 3.38 1.69 10.25
C ASP A 30 2.92 1.06 8.92
N ARG A 31 3.02 -0.28 8.80
CA ARG A 31 2.68 -1.00 7.56
C ARG A 31 1.22 -0.78 7.15
N GLN A 32 0.31 -0.70 8.12
CA GLN A 32 -1.11 -0.48 7.85
C GLN A 32 -1.38 0.96 7.42
N GLU A 33 -0.73 1.93 8.05
CA GLU A 33 -0.84 3.35 7.70
C GLU A 33 -0.29 3.62 6.29
N LEU A 34 0.91 3.10 5.97
CA LEU A 34 1.49 3.23 4.63
C LEU A 34 0.70 2.48 3.56
N ALA A 35 0.11 1.32 3.90
CA ALA A 35 -0.72 0.58 2.95
C ALA A 35 -2.04 1.31 2.65
N GLN A 36 -2.64 1.97 3.64
CA GLN A 36 -3.93 2.66 3.52
C GLN A 36 -3.81 4.17 3.22
N HIS A 37 -2.59 4.70 3.09
CA HIS A 37 -2.39 6.10 2.74
C HIS A 37 -3.12 6.49 1.44
N GLU A 38 -3.73 7.67 1.46
CA GLU A 38 -4.53 8.21 0.36
C GLU A 38 -3.74 8.37 -0.95
N ASN A 39 -2.43 8.59 -0.85
CA ASN A 39 -1.52 8.68 -1.99
C ASN A 39 -1.08 7.31 -2.55
N ASN A 40 -1.51 6.19 -1.97
CA ASN A 40 -1.17 4.86 -2.47
C ASN A 40 -2.05 4.49 -3.68
N ALA A 41 -1.48 4.67 -4.88
CA ALA A 41 -2.15 4.35 -6.14
C ALA A 41 -2.59 2.87 -6.24
N ARG A 42 -1.96 1.94 -5.52
CA ARG A 42 -2.32 0.52 -5.52
C ARG A 42 -3.75 0.27 -5.05
N VAL A 43 -4.19 1.00 -4.02
CA VAL A 43 -5.56 0.88 -3.48
C VAL A 43 -6.59 1.33 -4.53
N ARG A 44 -6.25 2.35 -5.33
CA ARG A 44 -7.09 2.81 -6.42
C ARG A 44 -7.14 1.78 -7.54
N PHE A 45 -5.99 1.22 -7.94
CA PHE A 45 -5.94 0.19 -8.98
C PHE A 45 -6.75 -1.05 -8.61
N GLU A 46 -6.63 -1.56 -7.38
CA GLU A 46 -7.43 -2.68 -6.89
C GLU A 46 -8.93 -2.37 -6.87
N ARG A 47 -9.30 -1.13 -6.55
CA ARG A 47 -10.69 -0.68 -6.54
C ARG A 47 -11.29 -0.46 -7.93
N PHE A 48 -10.48 -0.32 -8.98
CA PHE A 48 -10.90 -0.16 -10.37
C PHE A 48 -10.59 -1.38 -11.25
N SER A 49 -10.00 -2.44 -10.69
CA SER A 49 -9.75 -3.71 -11.38
C SER A 49 -10.97 -4.63 -11.39
N THR A 50 -12.00 -4.33 -10.61
CA THR A 50 -13.24 -5.11 -10.54
C THR A 50 -14.45 -4.26 -10.95
N PRO A 51 -15.41 -4.84 -11.69
CA PRO A 51 -16.65 -4.13 -12.02
C PRO A 51 -17.43 -3.86 -10.73
N ARG A 52 -17.83 -2.61 -10.52
CA ARG A 52 -18.69 -2.24 -9.39
C ARG A 52 -20.13 -2.65 -9.68
N GLY A 53 -20.83 -3.10 -8.66
CA GLY A 53 -22.25 -3.42 -8.74
C GLY A 53 -23.12 -2.18 -9.03
N ASP A 54 -24.28 -2.44 -9.63
CA ASP A 54 -25.21 -1.41 -10.06
C ASP A 54 -26.04 -0.86 -8.90
N ILE A 55 -26.28 0.45 -8.88
CA ILE A 55 -27.26 1.07 -8.00
C ILE A 55 -28.62 1.03 -8.68
N ILE A 56 -29.57 0.36 -8.03
CA ILE A 56 -30.93 0.15 -8.52
C ILE A 56 -31.88 1.05 -7.72
N VAL A 57 -32.64 1.89 -8.41
CA VAL A 57 -33.72 2.71 -7.81
C VAL A 57 -35.00 2.41 -8.56
N GLY A 58 -36.05 2.00 -7.84
CA GLY A 58 -37.35 1.68 -8.44
C GLY A 58 -37.31 0.54 -9.48
N GLY A 59 -36.42 -0.44 -9.29
CA GLY A 59 -36.26 -1.58 -10.21
C GLY A 59 -35.47 -1.28 -11.49
N LYS A 60 -34.94 -0.06 -11.66
CA LYS A 60 -34.05 0.31 -12.77
C LYS A 60 -32.65 0.61 -12.25
N ALA A 61 -31.64 0.01 -12.90
CA ALA A 61 -30.24 0.32 -12.66
C ALA A 61 -29.90 1.69 -13.27
N ILE A 62 -29.53 2.65 -12.41
CA ILE A 62 -29.16 4.02 -12.82
C ILE A 62 -27.66 4.11 -13.16
N THR A 63 -26.86 3.16 -12.68
CA THR A 63 -25.42 3.13 -12.92
C THR A 63 -24.99 1.81 -13.52
N GLY A 64 -23.89 1.81 -14.28
CA GLY A 64 -23.21 0.62 -14.78
C GLY A 64 -21.69 0.72 -14.64
N SER A 65 -20.99 -0.37 -14.94
CA SER A 65 -19.53 -0.39 -15.09
C SER A 65 -19.18 -0.66 -16.55
N LYS A 66 -18.34 0.19 -17.15
CA LYS A 66 -17.83 0.01 -18.51
C LYS A 66 -16.32 -0.26 -18.47
N GLU A 67 -15.89 -1.27 -19.21
CA GLU A 67 -14.48 -1.57 -19.39
C GLU A 67 -13.80 -0.46 -20.21
N THR A 68 -12.62 -0.04 -19.78
CA THR A 68 -11.82 1.04 -20.39
C THR A 68 -10.53 0.44 -20.93
N GLU A 69 -10.02 0.97 -22.04
CA GLU A 69 -8.74 0.55 -22.63
C GLU A 69 -7.50 0.96 -21.80
N SER A 70 -7.71 1.55 -20.62
CA SER A 70 -6.65 2.06 -19.76
C SER A 70 -6.11 0.94 -18.89
N ARG A 71 -4.81 0.68 -19.00
CA ARG A 71 -4.10 -0.39 -18.28
C ARG A 71 -4.19 -0.27 -16.76
N ASP A 72 -4.38 0.95 -16.26
CA ASP A 72 -4.35 1.27 -14.84
C ASP A 72 -5.75 1.35 -14.21
N TYR A 73 -6.80 1.58 -15.02
CA TYR A 73 -8.19 1.70 -14.58
C TYR A 73 -9.11 0.91 -15.51
N ALA A 74 -9.26 -0.39 -15.25
CA ALA A 74 -10.01 -1.29 -16.10
C ALA A 74 -11.52 -0.96 -16.16
N PHE A 75 -12.12 -0.51 -15.06
CA PHE A 75 -13.56 -0.22 -15.00
C PHE A 75 -13.88 1.23 -14.60
N LEU A 76 -14.59 1.94 -15.46
CA LEU A 76 -15.16 3.26 -15.17
C LEU A 76 -16.66 3.15 -14.84
N ARG A 77 -17.12 3.96 -13.87
CA ARG A 77 -18.55 4.05 -13.55
C ARG A 77 -19.27 4.88 -14.61
N THR A 78 -20.31 4.31 -15.21
CA THR A 78 -21.20 4.99 -16.13
C THR A 78 -22.54 5.26 -15.46
N ASN A 79 -23.16 6.40 -15.79
CA ASN A 79 -24.54 6.68 -15.45
C ASN A 79 -25.38 6.45 -16.71
N LYS A 80 -26.56 5.84 -16.55
CA LYS A 80 -27.57 5.67 -17.60
C LYS A 80 -28.58 6.80 -17.56
#